data_AF-A0A820ILZ8-F1
#
_entry.id   AF-A0A820ILZ8-F1
#
_cell.length_a   1.000
_cell.length_b   1.000
_cell.length_c   1.000
_cell.angle_alpha   90.00
_cell.angle_beta   90.00
_cell.angle_gamma   90.00
#
_symmetry.space_group_name_H-M   'P 1'
#
loop_
_entity.id
_entity.type
_entity.pdbx_description
1 polymer ?
#
loop_
_entity_poly.entity_id
_entity_poly.type
_entity_poly.pdbx_seq_one_letter_code
_entity_poly.pdbx_strand_id
1 'polypeptide(L)'
;HEHRSNIIATRVYIIIYGITLSTLILSLWLSPKVSQVIFQYPTQNQFQTLPVDTQCPCSRICLSYGQFVSIQTRFHQVCSSDFVSNRWIKAIFYDSDPTYFHQADFRAIGSAQFRALSSLCELTETSIRQSLASFNMRSIISPYVLSQSAI
;
A
#
# COMPACT_ATOMS: atom_id res chain seq x y z
N HIS A 1 -22.74 -66.88 -44.91
CA HIS A 1 -21.86 -66.53 -43.78
C HIS A 1 -21.78 -65.01 -43.53
N GLU A 2 -21.75 -64.16 -44.56
CA GLU A 2 -21.71 -62.69 -44.43
C GLU A 2 -22.84 -62.08 -43.59
N HIS A 3 -24.10 -62.50 -43.80
CA HIS A 3 -25.25 -61.87 -43.14
C HIS A 3 -25.25 -62.06 -41.61
N ARG A 4 -24.68 -63.16 -41.09
CA ARG A 4 -24.50 -63.38 -39.64
C ARG A 4 -23.36 -62.55 -39.07
N SER A 5 -22.29 -62.34 -39.85
CA SER A 5 -21.16 -61.47 -39.47
C SER A 5 -21.62 -60.03 -39.29
N ASN A 6 -22.45 -59.53 -40.22
CA ASN A 6 -22.98 -58.18 -40.17
C ASN A 6 -23.86 -57.92 -38.94
N ILE A 7 -24.74 -58.85 -38.57
CA ILE A 7 -25.60 -58.72 -37.36
C ILE A 7 -24.77 -58.67 -36.07
N ILE A 8 -23.71 -59.48 -35.98
CA ILE A 8 -22.82 -59.51 -34.81
C ILE A 8 -22.00 -58.21 -34.75
N ALA A 9 -21.48 -57.73 -35.88
CA ALA A 9 -20.76 -56.48 -35.98
C ALA A 9 -21.63 -55.27 -35.57
N THR A 10 -22.89 -55.22 -35.99
CA THR A 10 -23.81 -54.14 -35.59
C THR A 10 -24.11 -54.16 -34.08
N ARG A 11 -24.28 -55.35 -33.48
CA ARG A 11 -24.50 -55.47 -32.04
C ARG A 11 -23.27 -55.04 -31.24
N VAL A 12 -22.08 -55.44 -31.66
CA VAL A 12 -20.82 -55.02 -31.04
C VAL A 12 -20.64 -53.50 -31.18
N TYR A 13 -20.94 -52.92 -32.33
CA TYR A 13 -20.87 -51.48 -32.56
C TYR A 13 -21.78 -50.69 -31.61
N ILE A 14 -23.04 -51.12 -31.44
CA ILE A 14 -23.99 -50.47 -30.53
C ILE A 14 -23.52 -50.53 -29.07
N ILE A 15 -22.97 -51.67 -28.64
CA ILE A 15 -22.45 -51.84 -27.28
C ILE A 15 -21.26 -50.90 -27.05
N ILE A 16 -20.29 -50.86 -27.98
CA ILE A 16 -19.12 -49.98 -27.89
C ILE A 16 -19.55 -48.52 -27.87
N TYR A 17 -20.49 -48.14 -28.75
CA TYR A 17 -21.03 -46.78 -28.79
C TYR A 17 -21.72 -46.39 -27.48
N GLY A 18 -22.47 -47.31 -26.87
CA GLY A 18 -23.06 -47.10 -25.54
C GLY A 18 -22.00 -46.86 -24.47
N ILE A 19 -20.93 -47.68 -24.46
CA ILE A 19 -19.83 -47.54 -23.49
C ILE A 19 -19.12 -46.20 -23.65
N THR A 20 -18.81 -45.76 -24.88
CA THR A 20 -18.14 -44.48 -25.11
C THR A 20 -19.02 -43.28 -24.75
N LEU A 21 -20.32 -43.34 -25.00
CA LEU A 21 -21.25 -42.30 -24.55
C LEU A 21 -21.34 -42.24 -23.02
N SER A 22 -21.36 -43.41 -22.39
CA SER A 22 -21.41 -43.54 -20.92
C SER A 22 -20.18 -42.90 -20.27
N THR A 23 -18.98 -43.18 -20.79
CA THR A 23 -17.73 -42.63 -20.24
C THR A 23 -17.62 -41.13 -20.45
N LEU A 24 -18.11 -40.60 -21.59
CA LEU A 24 -18.18 -39.17 -21.85
C LEU A 24 -19.14 -38.44 -20.90
N ILE A 25 -20.31 -39.01 -20.64
CA ILE A 25 -21.25 -38.42 -19.67
C ILE A 25 -20.62 -38.44 -18.29
N LEU A 26 -20.05 -39.58 -17.87
CA LEU A 26 -19.45 -39.69 -16.54
C LEU A 26 -18.32 -38.68 -16.33
N SER A 27 -17.48 -38.43 -17.33
CA SER A 27 -16.38 -37.46 -17.23
C SER A 27 -16.87 -36.01 -17.13
N LEU A 28 -17.96 -35.65 -17.82
CA LEU A 28 -18.61 -34.35 -17.68
C LEU A 28 -19.19 -34.13 -16.27
N TRP A 29 -19.74 -35.18 -15.67
CA TRP A 29 -20.28 -35.12 -14.30
C TRP A 29 -19.21 -35.10 -13.22
N LEU A 30 -18.12 -35.85 -13.40
CA LEU A 30 -17.00 -35.91 -12.45
C LEU A 30 -16.08 -34.69 -12.53
N SER A 31 -16.20 -33.89 -13.59
CA SER A 31 -15.40 -32.68 -13.74
C SER A 31 -15.66 -31.72 -12.58
N PRO A 32 -14.64 -31.34 -11.80
CA PRO A 32 -14.81 -30.48 -10.64
C PRO A 32 -15.35 -29.12 -11.08
N LYS A 33 -16.43 -28.67 -10.41
CA LYS A 33 -16.97 -27.33 -10.62
C LYS A 33 -16.07 -26.33 -9.92
N VAL A 34 -15.36 -25.52 -10.69
CA VAL A 34 -14.56 -24.41 -10.17
C VAL A 34 -15.52 -23.35 -9.63
N SER A 35 -15.51 -23.13 -8.31
CA SER A 35 -16.20 -22.01 -7.69
C SER A 35 -15.25 -20.82 -7.62
N GLN A 36 -15.65 -19.70 -8.21
CA GLN A 36 -14.91 -18.45 -8.11
C GLN A 36 -15.46 -17.63 -6.95
N VAL A 37 -14.61 -17.36 -5.95
CA VAL A 37 -14.94 -16.47 -4.84
C VAL A 37 -14.11 -15.20 -5.00
N ILE A 38 -14.76 -14.04 -4.97
CA ILE A 38 -14.11 -12.74 -5.13
C ILE A 38 -14.00 -12.08 -3.74
N PHE A 39 -12.78 -11.89 -3.27
CA PHE A 39 -12.48 -11.10 -2.08
C PHE A 39 -11.86 -9.76 -2.48
N GLN A 40 -12.53 -8.66 -2.14
CA GLN A 40 -11.94 -7.33 -2.28
C GLN A 40 -11.30 -6.91 -0.97
N TYR A 41 -10.00 -6.56 -1.02
CA TYR A 41 -9.21 -6.13 0.14
C TYR A 41 -9.27 -7.12 1.32
N PRO A 42 -8.82 -8.38 1.13
CA PRO A 42 -8.88 -9.38 2.19
C PRO A 42 -8.06 -8.93 3.41
N THR A 43 -8.59 -9.22 4.60
CA THR A 43 -7.82 -9.07 5.84
C THR A 43 -6.73 -10.14 5.90
N GLN A 44 -5.70 -9.89 6.72
CA GLN A 44 -4.59 -10.84 6.93
C GLN A 44 -5.09 -12.25 7.30
N ASN A 45 -6.08 -12.34 8.19
CA ASN A 45 -6.63 -13.61 8.65
C ASN A 45 -7.35 -14.35 7.50
N GLN A 46 -8.11 -13.64 6.67
CA GLN A 46 -8.78 -14.24 5.51
C GLN A 46 -7.77 -14.74 4.48
N PHE A 47 -6.70 -13.98 4.23
CA PHE A 47 -5.63 -14.40 3.33
C PHE A 47 -4.94 -15.68 3.83
N GLN A 48 -4.69 -15.79 5.13
CA GLN A 48 -4.07 -16.98 5.74
C GLN A 48 -4.93 -18.24 5.67
N THR A 49 -6.26 -18.09 5.54
CA THR A 49 -7.17 -19.24 5.37
C THR A 49 -7.23 -19.78 3.95
N LEU A 50 -6.62 -19.09 2.97
CA LEU A 50 -6.62 -19.54 1.58
C LEU A 50 -5.65 -20.73 1.39
N PRO A 51 -6.03 -21.74 0.58
CA PRO A 51 -5.11 -22.81 0.18
C PRO A 51 -3.85 -22.26 -0.48
N VAL A 52 -2.72 -22.94 -0.25
CA VAL A 52 -1.39 -22.53 -0.79
C VAL A 52 -1.38 -22.43 -2.32
N ASP A 53 -2.18 -23.25 -3.00
CA ASP A 53 -2.24 -23.32 -4.47
C ASP A 53 -3.21 -22.31 -5.09
N THR A 54 -3.78 -21.40 -4.29
CA THR A 54 -4.77 -20.42 -4.77
C THR A 54 -4.09 -19.32 -5.58
N GLN A 55 -4.41 -19.22 -6.87
CA GLN A 55 -3.96 -18.11 -7.71
C GLN A 55 -4.71 -16.83 -7.32
N CYS A 56 -3.99 -15.85 -6.77
CA CYS A 56 -4.51 -14.54 -6.42
C CYS A 56 -3.96 -13.48 -7.38
N PRO A 57 -4.64 -13.21 -8.52
CA PRO A 57 -4.20 -12.15 -9.41
C PRO A 57 -4.28 -10.81 -8.68
N CYS A 58 -3.20 -10.03 -8.72
CA CYS A 58 -3.19 -8.69 -8.14
C CYS A 58 -4.16 -7.79 -8.91
N SER A 59 -5.10 -7.14 -8.21
CA SER A 59 -6.02 -6.17 -8.82
C SER A 59 -5.30 -4.89 -9.24
N ARG A 60 -4.18 -4.56 -8.56
CA ARG A 60 -3.30 -3.43 -8.87
C ARG A 60 -1.85 -3.88 -8.82
N ILE A 61 -1.09 -3.48 -9.82
CA ILE A 61 0.34 -3.77 -9.95
C ILE A 61 1.18 -2.84 -9.07
N CYS A 62 0.63 -1.69 -8.74
CA CYS A 62 1.30 -0.57 -8.11
C CYS A 62 0.33 0.10 -7.11
N LEU A 63 0.79 0.35 -5.89
CA LEU A 63 0.02 1.00 -4.82
C LEU A 63 0.83 2.15 -4.25
N SER A 64 0.23 3.34 -4.15
CA SER A 64 0.92 4.47 -3.53
C SER A 64 0.96 4.33 -2.01
N TYR A 65 2.06 4.74 -1.37
CA TYR A 65 2.20 4.62 0.09
C TYR A 65 1.09 5.35 0.84
N GLY A 66 0.60 6.46 0.29
CA GLY A 66 -0.51 7.22 0.89
C GLY A 66 -1.84 6.46 0.96
N GLN A 67 -1.99 5.32 0.28
CA GLN A 67 -3.20 4.49 0.35
C GLN A 67 -3.23 3.52 1.53
N PHE A 68 -2.06 3.18 2.10
CA PHE A 68 -1.97 2.14 3.14
C PHE A 68 -1.08 2.51 4.32
N VAL A 69 -0.31 3.60 4.23
CA VAL A 69 0.51 4.12 5.34
C VAL A 69 -0.10 5.43 5.84
N SER A 70 -0.26 5.54 7.16
CA SER A 70 -0.65 6.79 7.82
C SER A 70 0.47 7.23 8.75
N ILE A 71 1.05 8.40 8.48
CA ILE A 71 2.11 9.00 9.31
C ILE A 71 1.53 10.26 9.94
N GLN A 72 1.50 10.30 11.28
CA GLN A 72 1.14 11.49 12.04
C GLN A 72 2.41 12.14 12.58
N THR A 73 2.66 13.38 12.19
CA THR A 73 3.82 14.15 12.63
C THR A 73 3.46 14.96 13.87
N ARG A 74 4.38 15.01 14.84
CA ARG A 74 4.26 15.86 16.04
C ARG A 74 5.54 16.68 16.16
N PHE A 75 5.39 18.00 16.12
CA PHE A 75 6.50 18.91 16.31
C PHE A 75 6.72 19.19 17.79
N HIS A 76 7.92 19.65 18.14
CA HIS A 76 8.24 20.01 19.50
C HIS A 76 7.35 21.18 19.96
N GLN A 77 6.86 21.14 21.20
CA GLN A 77 5.95 22.14 21.78
C GLN A 77 6.45 23.59 21.69
N VAL A 78 7.77 23.78 21.58
CA VAL A 78 8.37 25.11 21.41
C VAL A 78 7.92 25.79 20.11
N CYS A 79 7.67 25.01 19.05
CA CYS A 79 7.25 25.53 17.74
C CYS A 79 5.79 25.99 17.71
N SER A 80 5.00 25.67 18.74
CA SER A 80 3.64 26.19 18.95
C SER A 80 3.55 27.13 20.16
N SER A 81 4.69 27.44 20.79
CA SER A 81 4.77 28.32 21.97
C SER A 81 4.90 29.79 21.58
N ASP A 82 4.74 30.69 22.54
CA ASP A 82 4.93 32.12 22.32
C ASP A 82 6.39 32.47 21.95
N PHE A 83 7.36 31.59 22.23
CA PHE A 83 8.78 31.84 21.95
C PHE A 83 9.13 32.01 20.47
N VAL A 84 8.31 31.46 19.57
CA VAL A 84 8.46 31.65 18.12
C VAL A 84 7.56 32.75 17.57
N SER A 85 6.75 33.39 18.43
CA SER A 85 5.83 34.42 17.99
C SER A 85 6.55 35.73 17.70
N ASN A 86 6.07 36.45 16.69
CA ASN A 86 6.55 37.80 16.40
C ASN A 86 6.36 38.75 17.59
N ARG A 87 5.38 38.50 18.46
CA ARG A 87 5.13 39.31 19.66
C ARG A 87 6.29 39.16 20.64
N TRP A 88 6.67 37.93 20.99
CA TRP A 88 7.78 37.65 21.90
C TRP A 88 9.11 38.18 21.38
N ILE A 89 9.40 37.90 20.11
CA ILE A 89 10.64 38.34 19.45
C ILE A 89 10.76 39.87 19.47
N LYS A 90 9.67 40.59 19.23
CA LYS A 90 9.65 42.05 19.30
C LYS A 90 9.76 42.57 20.74
N ALA A 91 9.13 41.92 21.71
CA ALA A 91 9.19 42.33 23.11
C ALA A 91 10.65 42.31 23.62
N ILE A 92 11.40 41.25 23.34
CA ILE A 92 12.82 41.16 23.73
C ILE A 92 13.66 42.25 23.03
N PHE A 93 13.35 42.58 21.78
CA PHE A 93 14.08 43.59 21.02
C PHE A 93 13.79 45.02 21.47
N TYR A 94 12.55 45.32 21.89
CA TYR A 94 12.16 46.67 22.29
C TYR A 94 12.62 47.02 23.72
N ASP A 95 12.69 46.02 24.60
CA ASP A 95 13.23 46.18 25.97
C ASP A 95 14.76 46.16 26.03
N SER A 96 15.44 45.94 24.90
CA SER A 96 16.90 46.00 24.82
C SER A 96 17.35 47.36 24.31
N ASP A 97 17.46 48.36 25.20
CA ASP A 97 18.27 49.54 24.92
C ASP A 97 19.75 49.12 24.89
N PRO A 98 20.41 49.04 23.72
CA PRO A 98 21.77 48.50 23.60
C PRO A 98 22.80 49.34 24.35
N THR A 99 22.44 50.57 24.74
CA THR A 99 23.28 51.49 25.49
C THR A 99 23.31 51.20 27.00
N TYR A 100 22.35 50.43 27.53
CA TYR A 100 22.20 50.18 28.98
C TYR A 100 22.51 48.75 29.42
N PHE A 101 22.48 47.77 28.51
CA PHE A 101 22.65 46.35 28.87
C PHE A 101 24.03 45.81 28.45
N HIS A 102 24.67 45.06 29.36
CA HIS A 102 25.92 44.36 29.08
C HIS A 102 25.74 43.34 27.95
N GLN A 103 26.77 43.09 27.14
CA GLN A 103 26.74 42.10 26.04
C GLN A 103 26.39 40.67 26.50
N ALA A 104 26.56 40.36 27.79
CA ALA A 104 26.17 39.09 28.40
C ALA A 104 24.68 39.02 28.77
N ASP A 105 23.91 40.11 28.66
CA ASP A 105 22.47 40.11 28.89
C ASP A 105 21.76 39.35 27.77
N PHE A 106 20.90 38.39 28.16
CA PHE A 106 20.18 37.57 27.19
C PHE A 106 19.35 38.43 26.22
N ARG A 107 18.90 39.62 26.63
CA ARG A 107 18.11 40.53 25.79
C ARG A 107 18.91 41.07 24.61
N ALA A 108 20.23 41.16 24.73
CA ALA A 108 21.12 41.62 23.66
C ALA A 108 21.15 40.66 22.47
N ILE A 109 21.02 39.35 22.70
CA ILE A 109 21.10 38.32 21.64
C ILE A 109 19.80 37.52 21.46
N GLY A 110 18.87 37.60 22.41
CA GLY A 110 17.71 36.72 22.50
C GLY A 110 16.78 36.85 21.31
N SER A 111 16.54 38.07 20.81
CA SER A 111 15.69 38.31 19.65
C SER A 111 16.20 37.59 18.39
N ALA A 112 17.52 37.55 18.18
CA ALA A 112 18.14 36.80 17.08
C ALA A 112 17.99 35.28 17.27
N GLN A 113 18.19 34.78 18.50
CA GLN A 113 18.05 33.35 18.83
C GLN A 113 16.60 32.86 18.64
N PHE A 114 15.61 33.60 19.15
CA PHE A 114 14.19 33.24 18.99
C PHE A 114 13.71 33.38 17.54
N ARG A 115 14.27 34.31 16.76
CA ARG A 115 14.03 34.37 15.32
C ARG A 115 14.58 33.15 14.60
N ALA A 116 15.81 32.73 14.92
CA ALA A 116 16.40 31.51 14.37
C ALA A 116 15.57 30.27 14.72
N LEU A 117 15.09 30.18 15.95
CA LEU A 117 14.17 29.13 16.40
C LEU A 117 12.86 29.12 15.59
N SER A 118 12.24 30.29 15.39
CA SER A 118 11.03 30.42 14.57
C SER A 118 11.26 29.91 13.15
N SER A 119 12.37 30.33 12.51
CA SER A 119 12.71 29.89 11.16
C SER A 119 13.01 28.39 11.11
N LEU A 120 13.65 27.82 12.13
CA LEU A 120 13.91 26.38 12.20
C LEU A 120 12.61 25.58 12.32
N CYS A 121 11.66 26.03 13.13
CA CYS A 121 10.36 25.41 13.27
C CYS A 121 9.59 25.42 11.94
N GLU A 122 9.53 26.57 11.27
CA GLU A 122 8.86 26.71 9.97
C GLU A 122 9.51 25.85 8.88
N LEU A 123 10.85 25.85 8.82
CA LEU A 123 11.61 25.05 7.87
C LEU A 123 11.37 23.56 8.10
N THR A 124 11.38 23.12 9.35
CA THR A 124 11.16 21.72 9.72
C THR A 124 9.74 21.28 9.36
N GLU A 125 8.73 22.09 9.69
CA GLU A 125 7.35 21.80 9.34
C GLU A 125 7.16 21.68 7.82
N THR A 126 7.70 22.65 7.07
CA THR A 126 7.62 22.67 5.61
C THR A 126 8.35 21.47 4.99
N SER A 127 9.57 21.17 5.46
CA SER A 127 10.38 20.06 4.99
C SER A 127 9.67 18.73 5.22
N ILE A 128 9.17 18.49 6.43
CA ILE A 128 8.42 17.27 6.77
C ILE A 128 7.15 17.15 5.93
N ARG A 129 6.40 18.24 5.74
CA ARG A 129 5.19 18.24 4.90
C ARG A 129 5.52 17.87 3.44
N GLN A 130 6.58 18.43 2.89
CA GLN A 130 7.04 18.14 1.53
C GLN A 130 7.53 16.70 1.39
N SER A 131 8.33 16.21 2.35
CA SER A 131 8.80 14.83 2.37
C SER A 131 7.64 13.84 2.47
N LEU A 132 6.64 14.14 3.31
CA LEU A 132 5.45 13.29 3.45
C LEU A 132 4.60 13.28 2.17
N ALA A 133 4.42 14.43 1.53
CA ALA A 133 3.74 14.51 0.23
C ALA A 133 4.47 13.68 -0.83
N SER A 134 5.79 13.79 -0.92
CA SER A 134 6.61 12.99 -1.84
C SER A 134 6.52 11.49 -1.51
N PHE A 135 6.61 11.11 -0.24
CA PHE A 135 6.49 9.73 0.21
C PHE A 135 5.13 9.13 -0.17
N ASN A 136 4.04 9.85 0.10
CA ASN A 136 2.68 9.39 -0.20
C ASN A 136 2.42 9.21 -1.70
N MET A 137 3.11 9.96 -2.55
CA MET A 137 3.06 9.82 -4.01
C MET A 137 3.91 8.67 -4.55
N ARG A 138 4.95 8.24 -3.82
CA ARG A 138 5.74 7.08 -4.21
C ARG A 138 4.87 5.83 -4.12
N SER A 139 5.17 4.87 -4.99
CA SER A 139 4.43 3.64 -5.05
C SER A 139 5.34 2.42 -4.90
N ILE A 140 4.79 1.39 -4.27
CA ILE A 140 5.39 0.06 -4.22
C ILE A 140 4.89 -0.76 -5.42
N ILE A 141 5.82 -1.43 -6.09
CA ILE A 141 5.53 -2.33 -7.23
C ILE A 141 5.48 -3.75 -6.69
N SER A 142 4.48 -4.52 -7.11
CA SER A 142 4.35 -5.92 -6.72
C SER A 142 5.58 -6.73 -7.17
N PRO A 143 6.23 -7.50 -6.27
CA PRO A 143 7.39 -8.32 -6.63
C PRO A 143 7.07 -9.38 -7.68
N TYR A 144 5.80 -9.81 -7.77
CA TYR A 144 5.32 -10.74 -8.81
C TYR A 144 5.60 -10.21 -10.23
N VAL A 145 5.48 -8.89 -10.43
CA VAL A 145 5.73 -8.25 -11.74
C VAL A 145 7.23 -8.14 -12.00
N LEU A 146 8.04 -7.84 -10.97
CA LEU A 146 9.50 -7.76 -11.09
C LEU A 146 10.12 -9.12 -11.45
N SER A 147 9.58 -10.22 -10.92
CA SER A 147 10.04 -11.57 -11.26
C SER A 147 9.69 -11.98 -12.69
N GLN A 148 8.62 -11.42 -13.28
CA GLN A 148 8.16 -11.80 -14.62
C GLN A 148 8.88 -11.02 -15.74
N SER A 149 9.45 -9.85 -15.44
CA SER A 149 10.28 -9.07 -16.37
C SER A 149 11.76 -9.48 -16.41
N ALA A 150 12.18 -10.39 -15.52
CA ALA A 150 13.56 -10.89 -15.44
C ALA A 150 13.78 -12.19 -16.26
N ILE A 151 12.80 -12.56 -17.10
CA ILE A 151 12.81 -13.68 -18.05
C ILE A 151 12.61 -13.10 -19.44
#